data_AF-A0A2M8FXM6-F1
#
_entry.id   AF-A0A2M8FXM6-F1
#
_cell.length_a   1.000
_cell.length_b   1.000
_cell.length_c   1.000
_cell.angle_alpha   90.00
_cell.angle_beta   90.00
_cell.angle_gamma   90.00
#
_symmetry.space_group_name_H-M   'P 1'
#
loop_
_entity.id
_entity.type
_entity.pdbx_description
1 polymer ?
#
loop_
_entity_poly.entity_id
_entity_poly.type
_entity_poly.pdbx_seq_one_letter_code
_entity_poly.pdbx_strand_id
1 'polypeptide(L)'
;MKKQLWEEISFEESYEEATGESFKTIEADALSLLDLFEFYLVERDLGKPVLLLQEVVSDLRIVINRILLRCFFRLPQSLEVNFCTQLAILLTERAELRPSYSPETTKYVDYVISEILLPFEYAQEIKAEHPDNVKLQRLYAEDIPILRPFHYGEDNEIESMN
;
A
#
# COMPACT_ATOMS: atom_id res chain seq x y z
N MET A 1 -0.73 2.59 -21.59
CA MET A 1 0.37 2.86 -20.64
C MET A 1 0.48 1.85 -19.49
N LYS A 2 -0.30 0.75 -19.42
CA LYS A 2 -0.31 -0.17 -18.27
C LYS A 2 0.92 -1.10 -18.13
N LYS A 3 1.87 -1.10 -19.07
CA LYS A 3 2.97 -2.09 -19.15
C LYS A 3 4.38 -1.56 -18.90
N GLN A 4 4.62 -0.26 -19.08
CA GLN A 4 6.00 0.27 -19.06
C GLN A 4 6.54 0.53 -17.65
N LEU A 5 5.67 0.80 -16.67
CA LEU A 5 6.12 1.16 -15.31
C LEU A 5 6.71 -0.03 -14.51
N TRP A 6 6.32 -1.26 -14.85
CA TRP A 6 6.84 -2.48 -14.19
C TRP A 6 8.00 -3.13 -14.96
N GLU A 7 8.14 -2.87 -16.26
CA GLU A 7 9.22 -3.42 -17.11
C GLU A 7 10.56 -2.65 -16.94
N GLU A 8 10.57 -1.43 -16.39
CA GLU A 8 11.82 -0.69 -16.08
C GLU A 8 12.46 -1.12 -14.75
N ILE A 9 11.81 -2.01 -14.00
CA ILE A 9 12.28 -2.38 -12.68
C ILE A 9 13.33 -3.48 -12.79
N SER A 10 14.56 -3.19 -12.37
CA SER A 10 15.65 -4.17 -12.16
C SER A 10 15.35 -5.20 -11.05
N PHE A 11 14.09 -5.34 -10.66
CA PHE A 11 13.62 -6.06 -9.49
C PHE A 11 13.06 -7.43 -9.86
N GLU A 12 12.65 -7.67 -11.12
CA GLU A 12 12.15 -8.99 -11.54
C GLU A 12 13.24 -10.08 -11.35
N GLU A 13 14.40 -9.91 -11.99
CA GLU A 13 15.51 -10.87 -11.86
C GLU A 13 15.99 -10.99 -10.41
N SER A 14 16.15 -9.85 -9.72
CA SER A 14 16.60 -9.82 -8.31
C SER A 14 15.58 -10.46 -7.34
N TYR A 15 14.28 -10.39 -7.65
CA TYR A 15 13.21 -10.96 -6.85
C TYR A 15 13.10 -12.47 -7.02
N GLU A 16 13.08 -12.93 -8.27
CA GLU A 16 12.99 -14.36 -8.56
C GLU A 16 14.25 -15.09 -8.04
N GLU A 17 15.44 -14.48 -8.20
CA GLU A 17 16.68 -14.99 -7.60
C GLU A 17 16.62 -15.04 -6.07
N ALA A 18 16.09 -14.00 -5.42
CA ALA A 18 16.08 -13.92 -3.96
C ALA A 18 15.03 -14.81 -3.30
N THR A 19 13.89 -15.05 -3.95
CA THR A 19 12.72 -15.68 -3.31
C THR A 19 12.33 -17.03 -3.89
N GLY A 20 12.77 -17.37 -5.10
CA GLY A 20 12.37 -18.57 -5.83
C GLY A 20 10.89 -18.60 -6.23
N GLU A 21 10.16 -17.50 -6.09
CA GLU A 21 8.77 -17.35 -6.54
C GLU A 21 8.68 -16.51 -7.81
N SER A 22 7.70 -16.82 -8.67
CA SER A 22 7.52 -16.05 -9.91
C SER A 22 7.04 -14.62 -9.62
N PHE A 23 7.71 -13.66 -10.24
CA PHE A 23 7.43 -12.24 -10.14
C PHE A 23 5.99 -11.88 -10.56
N LYS A 24 5.43 -12.64 -11.51
CA LYS A 24 4.07 -12.45 -12.04
C LYS A 24 2.97 -12.46 -10.98
N THR A 25 3.15 -13.21 -9.90
CA THR A 25 2.16 -13.28 -8.81
C THR A 25 2.10 -11.97 -8.05
N ILE A 26 3.24 -11.32 -7.88
CA ILE A 26 3.38 -10.07 -7.13
C ILE A 26 3.02 -8.88 -7.97
N GLU A 27 3.37 -8.92 -9.25
CA GLU A 27 2.88 -7.97 -10.24
C GLU A 27 1.34 -7.91 -10.21
N ALA A 28 0.66 -9.06 -10.17
CA ALA A 28 -0.80 -9.11 -10.10
C ALA A 28 -1.37 -8.52 -8.79
N ASP A 29 -0.78 -8.84 -7.64
CA ASP A 29 -1.20 -8.27 -6.35
C ASP A 29 -0.92 -6.75 -6.29
N ALA A 30 0.22 -6.29 -6.83
CA ALA A 30 0.57 -4.87 -6.87
C ALA A 30 -0.33 -4.06 -7.82
N LEU A 31 -0.65 -4.61 -9.00
CA LEU A 31 -1.62 -3.99 -9.91
C LEU A 31 -3.01 -3.93 -9.27
N SER A 32 -3.42 -4.98 -8.55
CA SER A 32 -4.69 -4.99 -7.81
C SER A 32 -4.72 -3.92 -6.72
N LEU A 33 -3.60 -3.72 -6.00
CA LEU A 33 -3.46 -2.64 -5.01
C LEU A 33 -3.66 -1.27 -5.65
N LEU A 34 -3.00 -1.00 -6.77
CA LEU A 34 -3.09 0.29 -7.48
C LEU A 34 -4.51 0.54 -8.01
N ASP A 35 -5.17 -0.48 -8.57
CA ASP A 35 -6.51 -0.35 -9.11
C ASP A 35 -7.55 -0.14 -7.98
N LEU A 36 -7.41 -0.82 -6.84
CA LEU A 36 -8.25 -0.59 -5.65
C LEU A 36 -8.02 0.79 -5.02
N PHE A 37 -6.77 1.26 -4.98
CA PHE A 37 -6.41 2.59 -4.50
C PHE A 37 -7.04 3.67 -5.38
N GLU A 38 -6.90 3.55 -6.70
CA GLU A 38 -7.53 4.47 -7.65
C GLU A 38 -9.06 4.46 -7.49
N PHE A 39 -9.67 3.28 -7.39
CA PHE A 39 -11.10 3.12 -7.19
C PHE A 39 -11.57 3.78 -5.89
N TYR A 40 -10.84 3.58 -4.79
CA TYR A 40 -11.13 4.20 -3.50
C TYR A 40 -11.17 5.74 -3.62
N LEU A 41 -10.15 6.33 -4.25
CA LEU A 41 -10.08 7.78 -4.43
C LEU A 41 -11.24 8.31 -5.30
N VAL A 42 -11.60 7.58 -6.37
CA VAL A 42 -12.75 7.93 -7.23
C VAL A 42 -14.06 7.90 -6.46
N GLU A 43 -14.33 6.82 -5.74
CA GLU A 43 -15.57 6.68 -4.97
C GLU A 43 -15.66 7.73 -3.84
N ARG A 44 -14.52 8.07 -3.23
CA ARG A 44 -14.45 9.13 -2.22
C ARG A 44 -14.83 10.49 -2.78
N ASP A 45 -14.29 10.87 -3.94
CA ASP A 45 -14.59 12.15 -4.58
C ASP A 45 -16.04 12.23 -5.10
N LEU A 46 -16.65 11.10 -5.41
CA LEU A 46 -18.09 11.01 -5.70
C LEU A 46 -18.97 11.11 -4.44
N GLY A 47 -18.38 11.29 -3.25
CA GLY A 47 -19.11 11.45 -2.00
C GLY A 47 -19.81 10.18 -1.53
N LYS A 48 -19.28 9.01 -1.90
CA LYS A 48 -19.92 7.73 -1.56
C LYS A 48 -20.00 7.51 -0.05
N PRO A 49 -21.08 6.86 0.44
CA PRO A 49 -21.23 6.54 1.85
C PRO A 49 -20.05 5.75 2.42
N VAL A 50 -19.71 6.03 3.67
CA VAL A 50 -18.61 5.40 4.40
C VAL A 50 -18.69 3.87 4.37
N LEU A 51 -19.89 3.30 4.49
CA LEU A 51 -20.10 1.84 4.43
C LEU A 51 -19.59 1.21 3.11
N LEU A 52 -19.77 1.88 1.97
CA LEU A 52 -19.27 1.38 0.69
C LEU A 52 -17.75 1.53 0.58
N LEU A 53 -17.20 2.61 1.14
CA LEU A 53 -15.76 2.79 1.19
C LEU A 53 -15.09 1.77 2.11
N GLN A 54 -15.74 1.33 3.19
CA GLN A 54 -15.22 0.31 4.10
C GLN A 54 -14.96 -1.04 3.41
N GLU A 55 -15.82 -1.45 2.47
CA GLU A 55 -15.59 -2.66 1.68
C GLU A 55 -14.30 -2.54 0.86
N VAL A 56 -14.08 -1.39 0.20
CA VAL A 56 -12.86 -1.11 -0.55
C VAL A 56 -11.63 -1.08 0.36
N VAL A 57 -11.73 -0.49 1.56
CA VAL A 57 -10.65 -0.53 2.55
C VAL A 57 -10.33 -1.96 2.97
N SER A 58 -11.35 -2.79 3.18
CA SER A 58 -11.16 -4.21 3.52
C SER A 58 -10.41 -4.95 2.41
N ASP A 59 -10.75 -4.72 1.15
CA ASP A 59 -10.07 -5.32 0.01
C ASP A 59 -8.62 -4.86 -0.11
N LEU A 60 -8.37 -3.56 0.09
CA LEU A 60 -7.02 -3.00 0.16
C LEU A 60 -6.19 -3.68 1.26
N ARG A 61 -6.75 -3.88 2.46
CA ARG A 61 -6.06 -4.58 3.56
C ARG A 61 -5.68 -6.00 3.17
N ILE A 62 -6.58 -6.72 2.52
CA ILE A 62 -6.34 -8.10 2.08
C ILE A 62 -5.18 -8.13 1.08
N VAL A 63 -5.16 -7.22 0.10
CA VAL A 63 -4.09 -7.16 -0.91
C VAL A 63 -2.75 -6.78 -0.28
N ILE A 64 -2.72 -5.75 0.57
CA ILE A 64 -1.49 -5.34 1.29
C ILE A 64 -0.94 -6.52 2.10
N ASN A 65 -1.79 -7.24 2.83
CA ASN A 65 -1.36 -8.39 3.62
C ASN A 65 -0.75 -9.51 2.75
N ARG A 66 -1.32 -9.76 1.57
CA ARG A 66 -0.75 -10.73 0.62
C ARG A 66 0.63 -10.29 0.15
N ILE A 67 0.79 -9.02 -0.23
CA ILE A 67 2.07 -8.47 -0.66
C ILE A 67 3.10 -8.58 0.48
N LEU A 68 2.73 -8.21 1.71
CA LEU A 68 3.61 -8.32 2.87
C LEU A 68 4.11 -9.75 3.06
N LEU A 69 3.19 -10.71 3.22
CA LEU A 69 3.53 -12.08 3.62
C LEU A 69 4.15 -12.92 2.50
N ARG A 70 3.75 -12.66 1.24
CA ARG A 70 4.25 -13.43 0.09
C ARG A 70 5.51 -12.84 -0.51
N CYS A 71 5.59 -11.51 -0.59
CA CYS A 71 6.71 -10.80 -1.20
C CYS A 71 7.63 -10.19 -0.15
N PHE A 72 7.15 -9.18 0.58
CA PHE A 72 8.02 -8.24 1.29
C PHE A 72 8.89 -8.89 2.37
N PHE A 73 8.32 -9.79 3.18
CA PHE A 73 9.08 -10.52 4.20
C PHE A 73 10.16 -11.44 3.64
N ARG A 74 10.09 -11.80 2.35
CA ARG A 74 11.09 -12.64 1.68
C ARG A 74 12.18 -11.82 0.99
N LEU A 75 11.96 -10.52 0.81
CA LEU A 75 12.96 -9.66 0.19
C LEU A 75 14.23 -9.59 1.06
N PRO A 76 15.41 -9.54 0.46
CA PRO A 76 16.61 -9.13 1.19
C PRO A 76 16.50 -7.64 1.55
N GLN A 77 17.13 -7.25 2.66
CA GLN A 77 17.06 -5.88 3.19
C GLN A 77 17.53 -4.83 2.17
N SER A 78 18.47 -5.18 1.29
CA SER A 78 18.95 -4.31 0.21
C SER A 78 17.88 -3.94 -0.81
N LEU A 79 16.83 -4.74 -0.95
CA LEU A 79 15.75 -4.54 -1.93
C LEU A 79 14.47 -3.96 -1.32
N GLU A 80 14.33 -3.97 0.01
CA GLU A 80 13.15 -3.43 0.69
C GLU A 80 12.95 -1.94 0.43
N VAL A 81 14.03 -1.15 0.54
CA VAL A 81 13.99 0.30 0.30
C VAL A 81 13.58 0.60 -1.14
N ASN A 82 14.10 -0.17 -2.10
CA ASN A 82 13.72 -0.03 -3.50
C ASN A 82 12.23 -0.35 -3.68
N PHE A 83 11.74 -1.47 -3.11
CA PHE A 83 10.33 -1.83 -3.16
C PHE A 83 9.41 -0.72 -2.64
N CYS A 84 9.67 -0.22 -1.42
CA CYS A 84 8.87 0.85 -0.82
C CYS A 84 8.91 2.15 -1.64
N THR A 85 10.08 2.51 -2.16
CA THR A 85 10.25 3.70 -3.01
C THR A 85 9.44 3.58 -4.30
N GLN A 86 9.52 2.43 -4.98
CA GLN A 86 8.76 2.20 -6.22
C GLN A 86 7.25 2.18 -5.95
N LEU A 87 6.81 1.54 -4.87
CA LEU A 87 5.40 1.54 -4.50
C LEU A 87 4.89 2.96 -4.25
N ALA A 88 5.66 3.79 -3.54
CA ALA A 88 5.32 5.19 -3.29
C ALA A 88 5.21 6.01 -4.60
N ILE A 89 6.14 5.82 -5.52
CA ILE A 89 6.12 6.45 -6.85
C ILE A 89 4.84 6.04 -7.60
N LEU A 90 4.57 4.74 -7.69
CA LEU A 90 3.41 4.22 -8.42
C LEU A 90 2.08 4.70 -7.84
N LEU A 91 1.96 4.79 -6.51
CA LEU A 91 0.77 5.34 -5.86
C LEU A 91 0.61 6.84 -6.17
N THR A 92 1.70 7.59 -6.14
CA THR A 92 1.72 9.03 -6.45
C THR A 92 1.30 9.28 -7.90
N GLU A 93 1.96 8.62 -8.85
CA GLU A 93 1.62 8.72 -10.27
C GLU A 93 0.17 8.33 -10.53
N ARG A 94 -0.33 7.28 -9.86
CA ARG A 94 -1.72 6.86 -10.02
C ARG A 94 -2.69 7.90 -9.49
N ALA A 95 -2.36 8.58 -8.39
CA ALA A 95 -3.19 9.66 -7.86
C ALA A 95 -3.18 10.89 -8.77
N GLU A 96 -2.06 11.22 -9.41
CA GLU A 96 -1.89 12.36 -10.33
C GLU A 96 -2.69 12.23 -11.64
N LEU A 97 -3.05 11.01 -12.05
CA LEU A 97 -3.91 10.79 -13.22
C LEU A 97 -5.33 11.34 -13.05
N ARG A 98 -5.70 11.79 -11.85
CA ARG A 98 -7.04 12.28 -11.53
C ARG A 98 -7.11 13.81 -11.63
N PRO A 99 -8.17 14.39 -12.21
CA PRO A 99 -8.23 15.82 -12.49
C PRO A 99 -8.39 16.68 -11.21
N SER A 100 -7.52 17.69 -11.09
CA SER A 100 -7.64 18.92 -10.29
C SER A 100 -8.07 18.77 -8.82
N TYR A 101 -7.12 18.40 -7.97
CA TYR A 101 -7.30 18.40 -6.52
C TYR A 101 -7.37 19.82 -5.94
N SER A 102 -8.28 20.02 -4.99
CA SER A 102 -8.10 21.11 -4.02
C SER A 102 -6.90 20.77 -3.12
N PRO A 103 -6.24 21.75 -2.47
CA PRO A 103 -5.15 21.48 -1.53
C PRO A 103 -5.54 20.51 -0.40
N GLU A 104 -6.81 20.47 -0.02
CA GLU A 104 -7.36 19.54 0.98
C GLU A 104 -7.41 18.11 0.44
N THR A 105 -7.79 17.92 -0.83
CA THR A 105 -7.77 16.59 -1.45
C THR A 105 -6.36 16.07 -1.64
N THR A 106 -5.39 16.93 -1.99
CA THR A 106 -3.97 16.53 -2.06
C THR A 106 -3.46 16.00 -0.72
N LYS A 107 -3.71 16.73 0.38
CA LYS A 107 -3.35 16.26 1.73
C LYS A 107 -4.00 14.92 2.09
N TYR A 108 -5.25 14.73 1.67
CA TYR A 108 -5.94 13.47 1.90
C TYR A 108 -5.34 12.30 1.10
N VAL A 109 -4.96 12.54 -0.16
CA VAL A 109 -4.25 11.57 -0.98
C VAL A 109 -2.91 11.19 -0.33
N ASP A 110 -2.11 12.18 0.08
CA ASP A 110 -0.82 11.94 0.76
C ASP A 110 -1.00 11.12 2.03
N TYR A 111 -2.07 11.38 2.79
CA TYR A 111 -2.44 10.60 3.96
C TYR A 111 -2.77 9.14 3.61
N VAL A 112 -3.58 8.89 2.58
CA VAL A 112 -3.93 7.52 2.15
C VAL A 112 -2.70 6.76 1.66
N ILE A 113 -1.81 7.41 0.89
CA ILE A 113 -0.55 6.80 0.45
C ILE A 113 0.30 6.41 1.67
N SER A 114 0.41 7.31 2.64
CA SER A 114 1.17 7.06 3.89
C SER A 114 0.59 5.87 4.67
N GLU A 115 -0.72 5.75 4.78
CA GLU A 115 -1.38 4.60 5.43
C GLU A 115 -1.14 3.28 4.67
N ILE A 116 -1.02 3.31 3.33
CA ILE A 116 -0.67 2.12 2.53
C ILE A 116 0.79 1.70 2.75
N LEU A 117 1.70 2.67 2.93
CA LEU A 117 3.13 2.40 3.11
C LEU A 117 3.49 1.98 4.53
N LEU A 118 2.78 2.48 5.54
CA LEU A 118 3.06 2.22 6.96
C LEU A 118 3.17 0.73 7.33
N PRO A 119 2.33 -0.20 6.83
CA PRO A 119 2.50 -1.63 7.07
C PRO A 119 3.85 -2.20 6.60
N PHE A 120 4.41 -1.64 5.52
CA PHE A 120 5.73 -2.04 5.02
C PHE A 120 6.84 -1.52 5.92
N GLU A 121 6.71 -0.30 6.46
CA GLU A 121 7.65 0.24 7.44
C GLU A 121 7.72 -0.64 8.70
N TYR A 122 6.56 -1.03 9.25
CA TYR A 122 6.51 -1.98 10.36
C TYR A 122 7.15 -3.33 10.01
N ALA A 123 6.96 -3.82 8.78
CA ALA A 123 7.60 -5.05 8.35
C ALA A 123 9.13 -4.91 8.28
N GLN A 124 9.67 -3.76 7.89
CA GLN A 124 11.11 -3.50 7.93
C GLN A 124 11.64 -3.49 9.37
N GLU A 125 10.91 -2.88 10.31
CA GLU A 125 11.26 -2.90 11.73
C GLU A 125 11.32 -4.33 12.29
N ILE A 126 10.27 -5.13 12.04
CA ILE A 126 10.20 -6.53 12.44
C ILE A 126 11.38 -7.34 11.89
N LYS A 127 11.74 -7.11 10.61
CA LYS A 127 12.88 -7.81 9.98
C LYS A 127 14.21 -7.36 10.58
N ALA A 128 14.37 -6.08 10.90
CA ALA A 128 15.57 -5.56 11.53
C ALA A 128 15.76 -6.12 12.96
N GLU A 129 14.67 -6.30 13.71
CA GLU A 129 14.71 -6.90 15.06
C GLU A 129 14.97 -8.41 15.03
N HIS A 130 14.54 -9.10 13.97
CA HIS A 130 14.57 -10.56 13.87
C HIS A 130 15.15 -11.08 12.54
N PRO A 131 16.37 -10.70 12.13
CA PRO A 131 16.88 -10.91 10.77
C PRO A 131 16.91 -12.38 10.33
N ASP A 132 17.21 -13.31 11.25
CA ASP A 132 17.37 -14.73 10.93
C ASP A 132 16.15 -15.60 11.28
N ASN A 133 15.07 -15.00 11.82
CA ASN A 133 13.92 -15.73 12.35
C ASN A 133 12.63 -15.43 11.58
N VAL A 134 12.53 -15.97 10.37
CA VAL A 134 11.37 -15.82 9.46
C VAL A 134 10.05 -16.25 10.11
N LYS A 135 10.07 -17.26 11.00
CA LYS A 135 8.86 -17.70 11.72
C LYS A 135 8.35 -16.60 12.66
N LEU A 136 9.27 -15.98 13.39
CA LEU A 136 8.95 -14.91 14.32
C LEU A 136 8.56 -13.62 13.58
N GLN A 137 9.24 -13.31 12.47
CA GLN A 137 8.84 -12.20 11.59
C GLN A 137 7.39 -12.37 11.11
N ARG A 138 7.01 -13.57 10.65
CA ARG A 138 5.63 -13.86 10.22
C ARG A 138 4.62 -13.80 11.35
N LEU A 139 4.99 -14.22 12.56
CA LEU A 139 4.11 -14.12 13.73
C LEU A 139 3.83 -12.65 14.05
N TYR A 140 4.85 -11.81 14.14
CA TYR A 140 4.67 -10.37 14.37
C TYR A 140 3.98 -9.65 13.22
N ALA A 141 4.09 -10.17 11.99
CA ALA A 141 3.36 -9.64 10.85
C ALA A 141 1.83 -9.72 11.02
N GLU A 142 1.33 -10.71 11.77
CA GLU A 142 -0.11 -10.84 12.06
C GLU A 142 -0.64 -9.67 12.91
N ASP A 143 0.24 -9.02 13.68
CA ASP A 143 -0.09 -7.88 14.55
C ASP A 143 0.11 -6.52 13.85
N ILE A 144 0.60 -6.50 12.59
CA ILE A 144 0.78 -5.23 11.86
C ILE A 144 -0.60 -4.58 11.66
N PRO A 145 -0.80 -3.33 12.08
CA PRO A 145 -2.02 -2.61 11.80
C PRO A 145 -2.06 -2.24 10.31
N ILE A 146 -2.72 -3.07 9.49
CA ILE A 146 -2.87 -2.81 8.05
C ILE A 146 -4.03 -1.84 7.84
N LEU A 147 -3.72 -0.63 7.34
CA LEU A 147 -4.64 0.48 7.13
C LEU A 147 -5.49 0.72 8.37
N ARG A 148 -5.13 1.67 9.23
CA ARG A 148 -6.01 2.04 10.35
C ARG A 148 -7.38 2.45 9.75
N PRO A 149 -8.50 2.35 10.50
CA PRO A 149 -9.73 2.96 10.03
C PRO A 149 -9.39 4.39 9.61
N PHE A 150 -9.55 4.72 8.31
CA PHE A 150 -9.24 6.07 7.85
C PHE A 150 -10.02 7.00 8.76
N HIS A 151 -9.35 7.97 9.39
CA HIS A 151 -10.08 9.00 10.13
C HIS A 151 -10.82 9.80 9.06
N TYR A 152 -12.11 9.50 8.87
CA TYR A 152 -12.97 10.07 7.84
C TYR A 152 -13.38 11.53 8.16
N GLY A 153 -12.45 12.33 8.70
CA GLY A 153 -12.69 13.71 9.10
C GLY A 153 -13.75 13.84 10.19
N GLU A 154 -13.47 13.32 11.39
CA GLU A 154 -14.24 13.73 12.58
C GLU A 154 -13.99 15.21 12.95
N ASP A 155 -12.99 15.86 12.35
CA ASP A 155 -12.70 17.27 12.58
C ASP A 155 -13.75 18.23 11.98
N ASN A 156 -14.65 17.76 11.10
CA ASN A 156 -15.69 18.61 10.49
C ASN A 156 -17.03 18.64 11.24
N GLU A 157 -17.26 17.78 12.25
CA GLU A 157 -18.54 17.76 12.99
C GLU A 157 -18.52 18.49 14.33
N ILE A 158 -17.34 18.85 14.86
CA ILE A 158 -17.25 19.54 16.17
C ILE A 158 -17.41 21.07 16.05
N GLU A 159 -17.14 21.67 14.89
CA GLU A 159 -17.29 23.13 14.70
C GLU A 159 -18.72 23.58 14.30
N SER A 160 -19.64 22.65 14.04
CA SER A 160 -21.05 23.00 13.72
C SER A 160 -22.00 23.03 14.93
N MET A 161 -21.46 22.83 16.14
CA MET A 161 -22.23 22.82 17.39
C MET A 161 -21.74 23.85 18.44
N ASN A 162 -21.30 25.04 18.00
CA ASN A 162 -21.12 26.21 18.88
C ASN A 162 -21.82 27.45 18.32
#